data_AF-A0A839RVQ6-F1
#
_entry.id   AF-A0A839RVQ6-F1
#
_cell.length_a   1.000
_cell.length_b   1.000
_cell.length_c   1.000
_cell.angle_alpha   90.00
_cell.angle_beta   90.00
_cell.angle_gamma   90.00
#
_symmetry.space_group_name_H-M   'P 1'
#
loop_
_entity.id
_entity.type
_entity.pdbx_description
1 polymer ?
#
loop_
_entity_poly.entity_id
_entity_poly.type
_entity_poly.pdbx_seq_one_letter_code
_entity_poly.pdbx_strand_id
1 'polypeptide(L)'
;MDSLLEGIGDWFDSLSVLLDMWPLLLGLAALLLYGIRSSRRRARQEAEANLAQLHEMAKPLNGTVLTGDQAEGWSTGLWPPFERNNRGLRRFGRRSKPQFGMAVEFTRGPWRVRISQASQRSRTANRRFVTTFEHRIDIATADLPPLKVSQRQYTDYRGRPHDPDDEAFLFGSPLVKEPPATAEQRQDHWVQAAVSAPANQHLAAFTSDPAAAARMLNGNATAWLLDRQRSMPRLLTFESGLLYATAPGRIDPFGATETVNTMLGLLDCIPGAAPAGAVAGATPAQAGHATPVHSQVENENHLIAETPPPAAEDDEHKSSAMSTLGFIGIAIAGLALLLGLLGYGSVAMINGVGMATGLSEEIEVHIIGESDWRAHRHSSITSKFVGEYTVDGRTHQVGVSSGEVGDVIEGNLPPLPIEWLGFHYDEPTTDTNWWEPYLYILAGVVCFGLFAVPIWLGRADRKDMAAAAQDSAPGEPSTRPE
;
A
#
# COMPACT_ATOMS: atom_id res chain seq x y z
N MET A 1 31.11 -43.34 -32.38
CA MET A 1 31.14 -42.12 -33.21
C MET A 1 29.73 -41.82 -33.70
N ASP A 2 29.00 -42.84 -34.18
CA ASP A 2 27.60 -42.71 -34.59
C ASP A 2 26.66 -42.25 -33.46
N SER A 3 26.83 -42.73 -32.22
CA SER A 3 26.03 -42.26 -31.07
C SER A 3 26.28 -40.78 -30.69
N LEU A 4 27.45 -40.24 -31.01
CA LEU A 4 27.78 -38.82 -30.81
C LEU A 4 27.18 -37.96 -31.93
N LEU A 5 27.04 -38.51 -33.13
CA LEU A 5 26.41 -37.84 -34.27
C LEU A 5 24.88 -37.85 -34.15
N GLU A 6 24.27 -38.91 -33.62
CA GLU A 6 22.84 -38.96 -33.30
C GLU A 6 22.45 -37.95 -32.22
N GLY A 7 23.22 -37.84 -31.13
CA GLY A 7 22.95 -36.86 -30.07
C GLY A 7 23.06 -35.39 -30.51
N ILE A 8 23.80 -35.12 -31.59
CA ILE A 8 23.88 -33.78 -32.18
C ILE A 8 22.62 -33.44 -32.99
N GLY A 9 22.01 -34.43 -33.65
CA GLY A 9 20.75 -34.27 -34.42
C GLY A 9 19.58 -33.82 -33.55
N ASP A 10 19.35 -34.52 -32.42
CA ASP A 10 18.30 -34.18 -31.44
C ASP A 10 18.43 -32.75 -30.88
N TRP A 11 19.67 -32.25 -30.80
CA TRP A 11 19.96 -30.90 -30.35
C TRP A 11 19.56 -29.85 -31.39
N PHE A 12 19.77 -30.14 -32.69
CA PHE A 12 19.33 -29.27 -33.78
C PHE A 12 17.82 -29.25 -33.96
N ASP A 13 17.13 -30.38 -33.74
CA ASP A 13 15.67 -30.43 -33.76
C ASP A 13 15.04 -29.71 -32.56
N SER A 14 15.70 -29.77 -31.39
CA SER A 14 15.31 -28.93 -30.25
C SER A 14 15.55 -27.43 -30.53
N LEU A 15 16.58 -27.09 -31.32
CA LEU A 15 16.90 -25.72 -31.71
C LEU A 15 15.89 -25.16 -32.73
N SER A 16 15.44 -25.97 -33.68
CA SER A 16 14.45 -25.56 -34.69
C SER A 16 13.10 -25.24 -34.04
N VAL A 17 12.66 -26.05 -33.07
CA VAL A 17 11.46 -25.76 -32.28
C VAL A 17 11.60 -24.44 -31.50
N LEU A 18 12.75 -24.17 -30.88
CA LEU A 18 13.01 -22.89 -30.20
C LEU A 18 13.01 -21.70 -31.17
N LEU A 19 13.55 -21.87 -32.38
CA LEU A 19 13.51 -20.86 -33.44
C LEU A 19 12.06 -20.57 -33.89
N ASP A 20 11.22 -21.60 -34.03
CA ASP A 20 9.80 -21.43 -34.38
C ASP A 20 8.99 -20.74 -33.27
N MET A 21 9.42 -20.84 -32.00
CA MET A 21 8.81 -20.13 -30.88
C MET A 21 9.24 -18.65 -30.76
N TRP A 22 10.32 -18.24 -31.43
CA TRP A 22 10.87 -16.90 -31.35
C TRP A 22 9.85 -15.77 -31.64
N PRO A 23 9.01 -15.81 -32.69
CA PRO A 23 8.00 -14.77 -32.91
C PRO A 23 7.00 -14.64 -31.75
N LEU A 24 6.62 -15.75 -31.10
CA LEU A 24 5.75 -15.73 -29.93
C LEU A 24 6.46 -15.10 -28.73
N LEU A 25 7.73 -15.43 -28.49
CA LEU A 25 8.53 -14.83 -27.42
C LEU A 25 8.75 -13.33 -27.64
N LEU A 26 9.02 -12.91 -28.89
CA LEU A 26 9.12 -11.49 -29.25
C LEU A 26 7.79 -10.77 -29.04
N GLY A 27 6.67 -11.37 -29.46
CA GLY A 27 5.33 -10.84 -29.22
C GLY A 27 5.03 -10.65 -27.73
N LEU A 28 5.36 -11.65 -26.91
CA LEU A 28 5.19 -11.60 -25.46
C LEU A 28 6.08 -10.50 -24.82
N ALA A 29 7.34 -10.42 -25.23
CA ALA A 29 8.26 -9.38 -24.75
C ALA A 29 7.77 -7.97 -25.14
N ALA A 30 7.26 -7.79 -26.36
CA ALA A 30 6.68 -6.53 -26.82
C ALA A 30 5.45 -6.13 -25.99
N LEU A 31 4.56 -7.09 -25.69
CA LEU A 31 3.39 -6.86 -24.83
C LEU A 31 3.79 -6.48 -23.40
N LEU A 32 4.79 -7.15 -22.81
CA LEU A 32 5.31 -6.82 -21.48
C LEU A 32 5.92 -5.41 -21.45
N LEU A 33 6.75 -5.07 -22.44
CA LEU A 33 7.33 -3.73 -22.57
C LEU A 33 6.26 -2.67 -22.79
N TYR A 34 5.23 -2.96 -23.59
CA TYR A 34 4.09 -2.08 -23.77
C TYR A 34 3.33 -1.86 -22.46
N GLY A 35 3.06 -2.92 -21.69
CA GLY A 35 2.42 -2.84 -20.38
C GLY A 35 3.22 -1.99 -19.38
N ILE A 36 4.54 -2.21 -19.29
CA ILE A 36 5.44 -1.42 -18.45
C ILE A 36 5.48 0.05 -18.91
N ARG A 37 5.55 0.30 -20.21
CA ARG A 37 5.59 1.65 -20.77
C ARG A 37 4.26 2.39 -20.56
N SER A 38 3.14 1.70 -20.75
CA SER A 38 1.79 2.23 -20.55
C SER A 38 1.56 2.58 -19.07
N SER A 39 1.92 1.70 -18.14
CA SER A 39 1.79 1.99 -16.71
C SER A 39 2.67 3.17 -16.28
N ARG A 40 3.91 3.25 -16.80
CA ARG A 40 4.79 4.42 -16.57
C ARG A 40 4.22 5.71 -17.15
N ARG A 41 3.57 5.66 -18.32
CA ARG A 41 2.90 6.82 -18.93
C ARG A 41 1.72 7.28 -18.08
N ARG A 42 0.86 6.36 -17.62
CA ARG A 42 -0.26 6.68 -16.71
C ARG A 42 0.24 7.31 -15.42
N ALA A 43 1.26 6.73 -14.79
CA ALA A 43 1.86 7.28 -13.58
C ALA A 43 2.45 8.69 -13.81
N ARG A 44 3.05 8.95 -14.98
CA ARG A 44 3.52 10.30 -15.35
C ARG A 44 2.36 11.27 -15.56
N GLN A 45 1.32 10.87 -16.28
CA GLN A 45 0.13 11.70 -16.48
C GLN A 45 -0.56 12.05 -15.16
N GLU A 46 -0.68 11.10 -14.23
CA GLU A 46 -1.21 11.35 -12.88
C GLU A 46 -0.32 12.28 -12.06
N ALA A 47 1.00 12.19 -12.22
CA ALA A 47 1.95 13.09 -11.54
C ALA A 47 1.88 14.51 -12.13
N GLU A 48 1.82 14.63 -13.46
CA GLU A 48 1.66 15.91 -14.19
C GLU A 48 0.32 16.58 -13.86
N ALA A 49 -0.78 15.82 -13.83
CA ALA A 49 -2.10 16.33 -13.44
C ALA A 49 -2.11 16.83 -11.99
N ASN A 50 -1.49 16.08 -11.07
CA ASN A 50 -1.35 16.50 -9.69
C ASN A 50 -0.50 17.76 -9.56
N LEU A 51 0.61 17.85 -10.30
CA LEU A 51 1.47 19.01 -10.32
C LEU A 51 0.73 20.25 -10.85
N ALA A 52 -0.05 20.10 -11.93
CA ALA A 52 -0.89 21.16 -12.48
C ALA A 52 -1.92 21.65 -11.45
N GLN A 53 -2.60 20.72 -10.75
CA GLN A 53 -3.53 21.05 -9.68
C GLN A 53 -2.87 21.84 -8.54
N LEU A 54 -1.64 21.49 -8.16
CA LEU A 54 -0.88 22.23 -7.15
C LEU A 54 -0.45 23.62 -7.64
N HIS A 55 -0.11 23.78 -8.92
CA HIS A 55 0.16 25.10 -9.50
C HIS A 55 -1.10 25.98 -9.50
N GLU A 56 -2.26 25.41 -9.83
CA GLU A 56 -3.54 26.11 -9.77
C GLU A 56 -3.90 26.53 -8.34
N MET A 57 -3.61 25.69 -7.35
CA MET A 57 -3.76 26.01 -5.93
C MET A 57 -2.78 27.10 -5.45
N ALA A 58 -1.52 27.03 -5.88
CA ALA A 58 -0.47 27.95 -5.45
C ALA A 58 -0.69 29.38 -5.98
N LYS A 59 -1.18 29.50 -7.23
CA LYS A 59 -1.38 30.78 -7.91
C LYS A 59 -2.20 31.81 -7.12
N PRO A 60 -3.43 31.53 -6.64
CA PRO A 60 -4.22 32.50 -5.86
C PRO A 60 -3.60 32.82 -4.50
N LEU A 61 -2.72 31.96 -3.98
CA LEU A 61 -2.01 32.15 -2.72
C LEU A 61 -0.68 32.90 -2.88
N ASN A 62 -0.32 33.29 -4.11
CA ASN A 62 1.01 33.78 -4.46
C ASN A 62 2.12 32.82 -3.98
N GLY A 63 1.84 31.53 -4.05
CA GLY A 63 2.70 30.44 -3.61
C GLY A 63 3.61 29.91 -4.71
N THR A 64 4.59 29.12 -4.28
CA THR A 64 5.52 28.39 -5.14
C THR A 64 5.34 26.89 -4.94
N VAL A 65 5.31 26.14 -6.05
CA VAL A 65 5.33 24.68 -6.01
C VAL A 65 6.77 24.19 -6.01
N LEU A 66 7.13 23.39 -5.01
CA LEU A 66 8.43 22.76 -4.85
C LEU A 66 8.33 21.28 -5.23
N THR A 67 9.40 20.70 -5.79
CA THR A 67 9.45 19.30 -6.20
C THR A 67 10.75 18.63 -5.77
N GLY A 68 10.77 17.30 -5.73
CA GLY A 68 11.95 16.52 -5.34
C GLY A 68 12.39 16.85 -3.91
N ASP A 69 13.69 16.99 -3.68
CA ASP A 69 14.25 17.18 -2.34
C ASP A 69 13.79 18.50 -1.67
N GLN A 70 13.41 19.51 -2.45
CA GLN A 70 12.87 20.77 -1.91
C GLN A 70 11.45 20.64 -1.36
N ALA A 71 10.75 19.53 -1.68
CA ALA A 71 9.38 19.28 -1.24
C ALA A 71 9.27 18.75 0.20
N GLU A 72 10.40 18.47 0.86
CA GLU A 72 10.42 17.97 2.23
C GLU A 72 9.68 18.91 3.20
N GLY A 73 8.82 18.37 4.07
CA GLY A 73 8.14 19.16 5.10
C GLY A 73 9.13 19.65 6.16
N TRP A 74 8.89 20.83 6.75
CA TRP A 74 9.76 21.38 7.80
C TRP A 74 9.81 20.49 9.04
N SER A 75 8.72 19.78 9.32
CA SER A 75 8.61 18.85 10.44
C SER A 75 9.10 17.43 10.12
N THR A 76 9.71 17.17 8.95
CA THR A 76 10.13 15.80 8.56
C THR A 76 11.17 15.22 9.51
N GLY A 77 12.10 16.05 10.00
CA GLY A 77 13.09 15.65 11.02
C GLY A 77 12.51 15.41 12.41
N LEU A 78 11.30 15.90 12.69
CA LEU A 78 10.62 15.73 13.97
C LEU A 78 9.64 14.54 13.94
N TRP A 79 8.95 14.37 12.82
CA TRP A 79 7.98 13.30 12.62
C TRP A 79 8.10 12.73 11.20
N PRO A 80 8.61 11.51 11.02
CA PRO A 80 8.69 10.90 9.70
C PRO A 80 7.30 10.73 9.06
N PRO A 81 7.17 10.84 7.73
CA PRO A 81 5.91 10.56 7.04
C PRO A 81 5.53 9.08 7.18
N PHE A 82 4.22 8.80 7.23
CA PHE A 82 3.66 7.45 7.41
C PHE A 82 4.07 6.73 8.70
N GLU A 83 4.50 7.47 9.74
CA GLU A 83 4.91 6.91 11.03
C GLU A 83 3.87 5.94 11.60
N ARG A 84 2.58 6.30 11.50
CA ARG A 84 1.46 5.43 11.91
C ARG A 84 1.47 4.07 11.20
N ASN A 85 1.79 4.07 9.90
CA ASN A 85 1.75 2.85 9.10
C ASN A 85 3.00 2.00 9.33
N ASN A 86 4.13 2.61 9.65
CA ASN A 86 5.44 1.97 9.76
C ASN A 86 5.73 1.31 11.13
N ARG A 87 4.78 1.36 12.07
CA ARG A 87 4.94 0.75 13.40
C ARG A 87 4.52 -0.72 13.48
N GLY A 88 5.07 -1.41 14.48
CA GLY A 88 4.76 -2.82 14.78
C GLY A 88 5.19 -3.80 13.69
N LEU A 89 4.50 -4.93 13.59
CA LEU A 89 4.80 -5.98 12.60
C LEU A 89 4.65 -5.50 11.14
N ARG A 90 3.91 -4.41 10.92
CA ARG A 90 3.72 -3.80 9.59
C ARG A 90 5.02 -3.27 8.98
N ARG A 91 6.07 -3.06 9.78
CA ARG A 91 7.42 -2.67 9.32
C ARG A 91 8.12 -3.75 8.47
N PHE A 92 7.72 -5.02 8.62
CA PHE A 92 8.35 -6.14 7.91
C PHE A 92 7.82 -6.33 6.48
N GLY A 93 6.79 -5.58 6.08
CA GLY A 93 6.32 -5.58 4.70
C GLY A 93 7.33 -4.94 3.74
N ARG A 94 7.40 -5.43 2.49
CA ARG A 94 8.19 -4.79 1.43
C ARG A 94 7.56 -3.44 1.07
N ARG A 95 8.09 -2.36 1.66
CA ARG A 95 7.69 -0.97 1.41
C ARG A 95 8.88 -0.16 0.90
N SER A 96 8.62 0.78 0.00
CA SER A 96 9.62 1.78 -0.34
C SER A 96 9.85 2.71 0.85
N LYS A 97 11.01 3.36 0.87
CA LYS A 97 11.21 4.52 1.74
C LYS A 97 10.15 5.58 1.38
N PRO A 98 9.52 6.24 2.37
CA PRO A 98 8.71 7.41 2.12
C PRO A 98 9.51 8.49 1.39
N GLN A 99 8.88 9.17 0.43
CA GLN A 99 9.49 10.25 -0.34
C GLN A 99 8.52 11.42 -0.46
N PHE A 100 9.00 12.62 -0.12
CA PHE A 100 8.30 13.86 -0.45
C PHE A 100 8.54 14.19 -1.92
N GLY A 101 7.46 14.25 -2.70
CA GLY A 101 7.56 14.47 -4.14
C GLY A 101 7.23 15.91 -4.55
N MET A 102 6.30 16.54 -3.83
CA MET A 102 5.72 17.84 -4.16
C MET A 102 5.37 18.59 -2.88
N ALA A 103 5.53 19.91 -2.89
CA ALA A 103 5.02 20.78 -1.84
C ALA A 103 4.54 22.11 -2.42
N VAL A 104 3.68 22.81 -1.69
CA VAL A 104 3.28 24.18 -1.98
C VAL A 104 3.69 25.04 -0.80
N GLU A 105 4.52 26.05 -1.05
CA GLU A 105 4.94 27.02 -0.04
C GLU A 105 4.39 28.40 -0.38
N PHE A 106 3.82 29.09 0.61
CA PHE A 106 3.26 30.42 0.44
C PHE A 106 3.26 31.19 1.78
N THR A 107 2.95 32.47 1.70
CA THR A 107 2.73 33.31 2.87
C THR A 107 1.26 33.68 2.99
N ARG A 108 0.74 33.68 4.22
CA ARG A 108 -0.63 34.12 4.51
C ARG A 108 -0.63 35.09 5.67
N GLY A 109 -0.78 36.37 5.34
CA GLY A 109 -0.46 37.44 6.28
C GLY A 109 1.02 37.34 6.67
N PRO A 110 1.36 37.32 7.96
CA PRO A 110 2.75 37.21 8.38
C PRO A 110 3.24 35.75 8.52
N TRP A 111 2.36 34.77 8.35
CA TRP A 111 2.67 33.36 8.55
C TRP A 111 3.26 32.72 7.30
N ARG A 112 4.34 31.94 7.46
CA ARG A 112 4.86 31.07 6.40
C ARG A 112 4.20 29.70 6.52
N VAL A 113 3.69 29.22 5.40
CA VAL A 113 2.95 27.96 5.33
C VAL A 113 3.58 27.08 4.25
N ARG A 114 3.77 25.80 4.58
CA ARG A 114 4.18 24.76 3.64
C ARG A 114 3.21 23.60 3.71
N ILE A 115 2.78 23.11 2.55
CA ILE A 115 1.95 21.92 2.41
C ILE A 115 2.74 20.90 1.60
N SER A 116 3.25 19.86 2.24
CA SER A 116 4.11 18.85 1.63
C SER A 116 3.37 17.53 1.42
N GLN A 117 3.57 16.88 0.28
CA GLN A 117 2.99 15.58 -0.05
C GLN A 117 4.06 14.49 -0.06
N ALA A 118 3.89 13.52 0.84
CA ALA A 118 4.67 12.30 0.88
C ALA A 118 3.95 11.16 0.14
N SER A 119 4.74 10.25 -0.44
CA SER A 119 4.26 9.01 -1.04
C SER A 119 5.06 7.82 -0.52
N GLN A 120 4.39 6.68 -0.36
CA GLN A 120 5.01 5.42 0.00
C GLN A 120 4.41 4.31 -0.86
N ARG A 121 5.27 3.55 -1.52
CA ARG A 121 4.86 2.39 -2.31
C ARG A 121 4.93 1.15 -1.42
N SER A 122 3.81 0.45 -1.26
CA SER A 122 3.74 -0.78 -0.49
C SER A 122 3.31 -1.95 -1.37
N ARG A 123 3.73 -3.16 -1.03
CA ARG A 123 3.22 -4.39 -1.65
C ARG A 123 2.04 -4.91 -0.84
N THR A 124 0.87 -5.08 -1.46
CA THR A 124 -0.31 -5.67 -0.83
C THR A 124 -0.20 -7.20 -0.75
N ALA A 125 -1.11 -7.85 -0.01
CA ALA A 125 -1.16 -9.32 0.11
C ALA A 125 -1.25 -10.00 -1.27
N ASN A 126 -2.00 -9.39 -2.19
CA ASN A 126 -2.14 -9.83 -3.58
C ASN A 126 -0.92 -9.54 -4.47
N ARG A 127 0.25 -9.28 -3.87
CA ARG A 127 1.53 -8.97 -4.52
C ARG A 127 1.51 -7.72 -5.42
N ARG A 128 0.43 -6.93 -5.41
CA ARG A 128 0.30 -5.67 -6.15
C ARG A 128 1.05 -4.57 -5.43
N PHE A 129 1.51 -3.57 -6.17
CA PHE A 129 2.07 -2.37 -5.56
C PHE A 129 1.02 -1.28 -5.51
N VAL A 130 0.78 -0.75 -4.32
CA VAL A 130 -0.12 0.39 -4.09
C VAL A 130 0.72 1.55 -3.56
N THR A 131 0.55 2.72 -4.17
CA THR A 131 1.15 3.97 -3.68
C THR A 131 0.16 4.66 -2.77
N THR A 132 0.48 4.73 -1.48
CA THR A 132 -0.27 5.51 -0.51
C THR A 132 0.31 6.92 -0.42
N PHE A 133 -0.54 7.90 -0.16
CA PHE A 133 -0.17 9.29 0.00
C PHE A 133 -0.52 9.77 1.40
N GLU A 134 0.29 10.68 1.91
CA GLU A 134 0.06 11.45 3.12
C GLU A 134 0.46 12.88 2.79
N HIS A 135 -0.30 13.87 3.22
CA HIS A 135 0.11 15.25 3.14
C HIS A 135 0.24 15.86 4.53
N ARG A 136 1.08 16.86 4.61
CA ARG A 136 1.42 17.56 5.83
C ARG A 136 1.29 19.05 5.62
N ILE A 137 0.74 19.72 6.61
CA ILE A 137 0.64 21.17 6.67
C ILE A 137 1.56 21.62 7.80
N ASP A 138 2.56 22.42 7.48
CA ASP A 138 3.51 23.03 8.41
C ASP A 138 3.32 24.56 8.40
N ILE A 139 3.21 25.16 9.58
CA ILE A 139 3.12 26.61 9.78
C ILE A 139 4.26 27.03 10.71
N ALA A 140 5.10 27.95 10.23
CA ALA A 140 6.20 28.47 11.03
C ALA A 140 5.70 29.50 12.05
N THR A 141 5.99 29.26 13.33
CA THR A 141 5.57 30.07 14.48
C THR A 141 6.75 30.38 15.40
N ALA A 142 6.58 31.30 16.34
CA ALA A 142 7.42 31.44 17.51
C ALA A 142 7.47 30.13 18.29
N ASP A 143 8.51 29.95 19.10
CA ASP A 143 8.70 28.74 19.88
C ASP A 143 7.62 28.63 20.97
N LEU A 144 6.55 27.92 20.65
CA LEU A 144 5.44 27.63 21.55
C LEU A 144 5.75 26.34 22.33
N PRO A 145 5.35 26.26 23.61
CA PRO A 145 5.56 25.05 24.41
C PRO A 145 4.99 23.80 23.73
N PRO A 146 5.69 22.64 23.81
CA PRO A 146 5.24 21.43 23.17
C PRO A 146 3.82 21.02 23.58
N LEU A 147 2.95 20.86 22.58
CA LEU A 147 1.53 20.57 22.77
C LEU A 147 1.02 19.71 21.61
N LYS A 148 0.31 18.63 21.93
CA LYS A 148 -0.52 17.91 20.96
C LYS A 148 -1.98 18.11 21.29
N VAL A 149 -2.79 18.41 20.29
CA VAL A 149 -4.25 18.53 20.41
C VAL A 149 -4.89 17.59 19.42
N SER A 150 -5.71 16.66 19.89
CA SER A 150 -6.43 15.73 19.03
C SER A 150 -7.94 15.90 19.18
N GLN A 151 -8.65 15.54 18.12
CA GLN A 151 -10.09 15.35 18.18
C GLN A 151 -10.40 14.00 18.80
N ARG A 152 -11.39 13.99 19.69
CA ARG A 152 -11.95 12.72 20.19
C ARG A 152 -12.77 12.07 19.08
N GLN A 153 -12.59 10.78 18.90
CA GLN A 153 -13.37 9.98 17.96
C GLN A 153 -14.25 9.05 18.77
N TYR A 154 -15.56 9.26 18.65
CA TYR A 154 -16.56 8.42 19.29
C TYR A 154 -17.04 7.29 18.40
N THR A 155 -16.71 7.36 17.11
CA THR A 155 -17.11 6.38 16.12
C THR A 155 -15.93 5.95 15.27
N ASP A 156 -15.94 4.68 14.86
CA ASP A 156 -14.98 4.15 13.90
C ASP A 156 -15.27 4.66 12.48
N TYR A 157 -14.47 4.21 11.51
CA TYR A 157 -14.65 4.58 10.10
C TYR A 157 -15.95 4.04 9.48
N ARG A 158 -16.66 3.12 10.16
CA ARG A 158 -17.97 2.58 9.78
C ARG A 158 -19.11 3.27 10.55
N GLY A 159 -18.82 4.31 11.34
CA GLY A 159 -19.80 5.01 12.16
C GLY A 159 -20.22 4.23 13.41
N ARG A 160 -19.59 3.10 13.72
CA ARG A 160 -19.91 2.30 14.91
C ARG A 160 -19.33 2.99 16.14
N PRO A 161 -20.08 3.09 17.25
CA PRO A 161 -19.54 3.62 18.49
C PRO A 161 -18.27 2.87 18.90
N HIS A 162 -17.23 3.60 19.28
CA HIS A 162 -16.06 3.03 19.92
C HIS A 162 -16.40 2.61 21.35
N ASP A 163 -15.75 1.56 21.82
CA ASP A 163 -15.78 1.18 23.23
C ASP A 163 -15.26 2.36 24.06
N PRO A 164 -16.03 2.89 25.03
CA PRO A 164 -15.56 3.97 25.90
C PRO A 164 -14.35 3.58 26.76
N ASP A 165 -14.05 2.29 26.91
CA ASP A 165 -12.85 1.83 27.60
C ASP A 165 -11.63 1.73 26.67
N ASP A 166 -11.82 1.85 25.34
CA ASP A 166 -10.72 1.87 24.37
C ASP A 166 -10.15 3.28 24.20
N GLU A 167 -9.36 3.67 25.19
CA GLU A 167 -8.70 4.97 25.23
C GLU A 167 -7.84 5.27 23.99
N ALA A 168 -7.32 4.25 23.30
CA ALA A 168 -6.47 4.47 22.12
C ALA A 168 -7.25 5.09 20.95
N PHE A 169 -8.54 4.75 20.85
CA PHE A 169 -9.43 5.27 19.81
C PHE A 169 -10.18 6.51 20.27
N LEU A 170 -10.54 6.60 21.56
CA LEU A 170 -11.24 7.77 22.10
C LEU A 170 -10.51 9.09 21.87
N PHE A 171 -9.18 9.10 21.94
CA PHE A 171 -8.39 10.31 21.69
C PHE A 171 -8.05 10.54 20.21
N GLY A 172 -8.73 9.83 19.28
CA GLY A 172 -8.61 9.96 17.83
C GLY A 172 -7.32 9.41 17.22
N SER A 173 -6.29 9.19 18.04
CA SER A 173 -5.04 8.53 17.67
C SER A 173 -4.22 8.19 18.91
N PRO A 174 -3.63 6.99 19.02
CA PRO A 174 -2.66 6.69 20.08
C PRO A 174 -1.45 7.64 20.05
N LEU A 175 -1.19 8.27 18.90
CA LEU A 175 -0.08 9.21 18.68
C LEU A 175 -0.16 10.49 19.51
N VAL A 176 -1.34 10.84 20.05
CA VAL A 176 -1.48 12.03 20.91
C VAL A 176 -0.83 11.82 22.29
N LYS A 177 -0.88 10.57 22.78
CA LYS A 177 -0.30 10.18 24.08
C LYS A 177 1.22 10.06 24.04
N GLU A 178 1.79 9.97 22.85
CA GLU A 178 3.23 9.91 22.69
C GLU A 178 3.81 11.32 22.68
N PRO A 179 4.94 11.55 23.37
CA PRO A 179 5.59 12.84 23.33
C PRO A 179 6.00 13.21 21.90
N PRO A 180 5.96 14.51 21.53
CA PRO A 180 6.64 15.00 20.35
C PRO A 180 8.16 14.82 20.49
N ALA A 181 8.90 14.82 19.39
CA ALA A 181 10.33 14.47 19.39
C ALA A 181 11.16 15.38 20.30
N THR A 182 10.81 16.66 20.36
CA THR A 182 11.46 17.62 21.27
C THR A 182 11.27 17.29 22.76
N ALA A 183 10.06 16.92 23.17
CA ALA A 183 9.77 16.54 24.54
C ALA A 183 10.43 15.20 24.90
N GLU A 184 10.44 14.25 23.97
CA GLU A 184 11.12 12.96 24.13
C GLU A 184 12.63 13.16 24.31
N GLN A 185 13.27 13.98 23.47
CA GLN A 185 14.70 14.28 23.56
C GLN A 185 15.08 14.94 24.89
N ARG A 186 14.18 15.78 25.44
CA ARG A 186 14.36 16.44 26.75
C ARG A 186 14.02 15.55 27.93
N GLN A 187 13.42 14.38 27.70
CA GLN A 187 12.87 13.50 28.73
C GLN A 187 11.81 14.20 29.60
N ASP A 188 11.03 15.09 28.98
CA ASP A 188 10.00 15.84 29.68
C ASP A 188 8.82 14.94 30.07
N HIS A 189 8.15 15.25 31.18
CA HIS A 189 6.93 14.57 31.58
C HIS A 189 5.77 14.90 30.65
N TRP A 190 5.39 13.97 29.79
CA TRP A 190 4.26 14.13 28.86
C TRP A 190 2.94 13.75 29.53
N VAL A 191 2.10 14.74 29.83
CA VAL A 191 0.85 14.56 30.59
C VAL A 191 -0.34 15.13 29.86
N GLN A 192 -1.54 14.64 30.18
CA GLN A 192 -2.78 15.19 29.63
C GLN A 192 -3.02 16.59 30.19
N ALA A 193 -3.21 17.57 29.31
CA ALA A 193 -3.57 18.94 29.67
C ALA A 193 -5.08 19.05 29.93
N ALA A 194 -5.45 19.87 30.90
CA ALA A 194 -6.85 20.20 31.13
C ALA A 194 -7.39 21.04 29.96
N VAL A 195 -8.49 20.58 29.37
CA VAL A 195 -9.27 21.34 28.38
C VAL A 195 -10.57 21.78 29.07
N SER A 196 -10.95 23.04 28.93
CA SER A 196 -12.16 23.57 29.56
C SER A 196 -13.42 22.91 28.98
N ALA A 197 -14.45 22.73 29.80
CA ALA A 197 -15.77 22.33 29.32
C ALA A 197 -16.40 23.46 28.47
N PRO A 198 -17.18 23.14 27.42
CA PRO A 198 -17.54 21.79 26.97
C PRO A 198 -16.50 21.13 26.05
N ALA A 199 -15.39 21.80 25.75
CA ALA A 199 -14.43 21.35 24.75
C ALA A 199 -13.71 20.04 25.12
N ASN A 200 -13.58 19.71 26.40
CA ASN A 200 -13.08 18.42 26.87
C ASN A 200 -13.89 17.20 26.37
N GLN A 201 -15.13 17.40 25.93
CA GLN A 201 -15.95 16.36 25.32
C GLN A 201 -15.61 16.12 23.85
N HIS A 202 -14.85 16.99 23.19
CA HIS A 202 -14.55 16.84 21.77
C HIS A 202 -13.06 16.84 21.48
N LEU A 203 -12.26 17.32 22.44
CA LEU A 203 -10.83 17.49 22.31
C LEU A 203 -10.10 16.75 23.43
N ALA A 204 -8.87 16.35 23.12
CA ALA A 204 -7.89 15.95 24.11
C ALA A 204 -6.58 16.66 23.81
N ALA A 205 -5.85 17.02 24.86
CA ALA A 205 -4.59 17.72 24.73
C ALA A 205 -3.54 17.08 25.64
N PHE A 206 -2.30 17.03 25.18
CA PHE A 206 -1.15 16.52 25.92
C PHE A 206 0.02 17.48 25.78
N THR A 207 0.79 17.65 26.84
CA THR A 207 1.84 18.66 26.93
C THR A 207 2.94 18.25 27.92
N SER A 208 4.10 18.89 27.83
CA SER A 208 5.12 18.89 28.88
C SER A 208 4.98 20.05 29.87
N ASP A 209 4.18 21.08 29.57
CA ASP A 209 3.92 22.23 30.44
C ASP A 209 2.41 22.49 30.56
N PRO A 210 1.73 21.94 31.59
CA PRO A 210 0.30 22.12 31.81
C PRO A 210 -0.12 23.58 31.95
N ALA A 211 0.74 24.44 32.53
CA ALA A 211 0.43 25.85 32.71
C ALA A 211 0.48 26.61 31.39
N ALA A 212 1.44 26.30 30.52
CA ALA A 212 1.46 26.82 29.16
C ALA A 212 0.29 26.32 28.32
N ALA A 213 -0.02 25.02 28.39
CA ALA A 213 -1.14 24.45 27.67
C ALA A 213 -2.47 25.12 28.06
N ALA A 214 -2.68 25.44 29.35
CA ALA A 214 -3.87 26.17 29.79
C ALA A 214 -3.95 27.60 29.21
N ARG A 215 -2.81 28.27 28.97
CA ARG A 215 -2.78 29.59 28.30
C ARG A 215 -3.06 29.46 26.81
N MET A 216 -2.49 28.45 26.14
CA MET A 216 -2.69 28.19 24.72
C MET A 216 -4.12 27.75 24.43
N LEU A 217 -4.67 26.84 25.25
CA LEU A 217 -6.04 26.32 25.15
C LEU A 217 -7.02 27.13 26.00
N ASN A 218 -6.95 28.45 25.89
CA ASN A 218 -7.88 29.37 26.54
C ASN A 218 -9.31 29.28 25.93
N GLY A 219 -10.25 30.05 26.49
CA GLY A 219 -11.65 30.06 26.03
C GLY A 219 -11.83 30.40 24.55
N ASN A 220 -11.04 31.33 24.00
CA ASN A 220 -11.13 31.70 22.58
C ASN A 220 -10.60 30.57 21.68
N ALA A 221 -9.42 30.02 22.00
CA ALA A 221 -8.83 28.93 21.23
C ALA A 221 -9.70 27.67 21.22
N THR A 222 -10.25 27.29 22.38
CA THR A 222 -11.15 26.14 22.48
C THR A 222 -12.47 26.37 21.75
N ALA A 223 -13.08 27.55 21.87
CA ALA A 223 -14.29 27.89 21.11
C ALA A 223 -14.04 27.85 19.59
N TRP A 224 -12.90 28.38 19.14
CA TRP A 224 -12.49 28.34 17.73
C TRP A 224 -12.35 26.91 17.19
N LEU A 225 -11.73 26.01 17.96
CA LEU A 225 -11.57 24.60 17.59
C LEU A 225 -12.91 23.87 17.53
N LEU A 226 -13.83 24.14 18.46
CA LEU A 226 -15.16 23.54 18.47
C LEU A 226 -15.99 23.98 17.26
N ASP A 227 -15.97 25.27 16.93
CA ASP A 227 -16.67 25.83 15.76
C ASP A 227 -16.15 25.20 14.44
N ARG A 228 -14.89 24.76 14.41
CA ARG A 228 -14.23 24.19 13.22
C ARG A 228 -13.92 22.70 13.34
N GLN A 229 -14.65 21.96 14.17
CA GLN A 229 -14.36 20.54 14.40
C GLN A 229 -14.31 19.71 13.10
N ARG A 230 -15.10 20.04 12.07
CA ARG A 230 -15.06 19.31 10.79
C ARG A 230 -13.80 19.56 9.96
N SER A 231 -13.23 20.76 10.07
CA SER A 231 -12.10 21.23 9.27
C SER A 231 -10.77 21.15 10.02
N MET A 232 -10.83 20.91 11.33
CA MET A 232 -9.66 20.71 12.18
C MET A 232 -9.03 19.34 11.87
N PRO A 233 -7.68 19.26 11.74
CA PRO A 233 -6.98 18.00 11.63
C PRO A 233 -7.21 17.10 12.84
N ARG A 234 -7.19 15.78 12.61
CA ARG A 234 -7.32 14.78 13.69
C ARG A 234 -6.29 14.97 14.81
N LEU A 235 -5.10 15.45 14.45
CA LEU A 235 -4.00 15.74 15.38
C LEU A 235 -3.27 17.00 14.92
N LEU A 236 -3.20 17.98 15.82
CA LEU A 236 -2.35 19.15 15.74
C LEU A 236 -1.15 18.96 16.67
N THR A 237 0.04 19.32 16.21
CA THR A 237 1.26 19.28 17.03
C THR A 237 1.97 20.63 16.98
N PHE A 238 2.33 21.14 18.16
CA PHE A 238 3.19 22.29 18.37
C PHE A 238 4.53 21.79 18.91
N GLU A 239 5.62 22.10 18.21
CA GLU A 239 6.99 21.93 18.71
C GLU A 239 8.01 22.62 17.80
N SER A 240 9.20 22.96 18.31
CA SER A 240 10.32 23.52 17.53
C SER A 240 9.95 24.74 16.68
N GLY A 241 9.08 25.64 17.17
CA GLY A 241 8.59 26.76 16.37
C GLY A 241 7.75 26.37 15.15
N LEU A 242 7.11 25.19 15.17
CA LEU A 242 6.19 24.72 14.15
C LEU A 242 4.84 24.38 14.77
N LEU A 243 3.77 24.73 14.06
CA LEU A 243 2.45 24.12 14.19
C LEU A 243 2.25 23.24 12.95
N TYR A 244 2.09 21.93 13.12
CA TYR A 244 1.89 21.04 11.99
C TYR A 244 0.81 19.99 12.21
N ALA A 245 0.30 19.47 11.09
CA ALA A 245 -0.74 18.46 11.04
C ALA A 245 -0.52 17.50 9.87
N THR A 246 -0.88 16.23 10.05
CA THR A 246 -0.83 15.21 9.01
C THR A 246 -2.23 14.78 8.61
N ALA A 247 -2.43 14.54 7.32
CA ALA A 247 -3.69 14.06 6.77
C ALA A 247 -3.42 13.01 5.68
N PRO A 248 -4.28 11.97 5.59
CA PRO A 248 -4.12 10.93 4.59
C PRO A 248 -4.45 11.46 3.18
N GLY A 249 -3.91 10.79 2.17
CA GLY A 249 -4.20 11.09 0.77
C GLY A 249 -3.31 12.18 0.18
N ARG A 250 -3.61 12.51 -1.09
CA ARG A 250 -2.96 13.61 -1.80
C ARG A 250 -3.45 14.96 -1.24
N ILE A 251 -2.72 16.02 -1.54
CA ILE A 251 -3.17 17.38 -1.20
C ILE A 251 -4.47 17.66 -1.97
N ASP A 252 -5.58 17.80 -1.24
CA ASP A 252 -6.82 18.36 -1.77
C ASP A 252 -6.78 19.88 -1.64
N PRO A 253 -6.72 20.66 -2.73
CA PRO A 253 -6.54 22.11 -2.66
C PRO A 253 -7.55 22.82 -1.76
N PHE A 254 -8.81 22.40 -1.82
CA PHE A 254 -9.89 23.00 -1.03
C PHE A 254 -9.74 22.64 0.45
N GLY A 255 -9.74 21.35 0.78
CA GLY A 255 -9.62 20.87 2.15
C GLY A 255 -8.32 21.32 2.83
N ALA A 256 -7.20 21.34 2.10
CA ALA A 256 -5.92 21.79 2.64
C ALA A 256 -5.92 23.30 2.93
N THR A 257 -6.51 24.13 2.06
CA THR A 257 -6.65 25.58 2.30
C THR A 257 -7.56 25.86 3.49
N GLU A 258 -8.66 25.14 3.62
CA GLU A 258 -9.57 25.24 4.76
C GLU A 258 -8.89 24.85 6.08
N THR A 259 -8.10 23.78 6.04
CA THR A 259 -7.29 23.32 7.17
C THR A 259 -6.25 24.36 7.57
N VAL A 260 -5.53 24.95 6.60
CA VAL A 260 -4.59 26.05 6.85
C VAL A 260 -5.29 27.22 7.52
N ASN A 261 -6.45 27.64 7.03
CA ASN A 261 -7.20 28.76 7.63
C ASN A 261 -7.63 28.45 9.07
N THR A 262 -8.02 27.20 9.33
CA THR A 262 -8.37 26.71 10.66
C THR A 262 -7.17 26.79 11.61
N MET A 263 -6.00 26.34 11.16
CA MET A 263 -4.75 26.39 11.94
C MET A 263 -4.25 27.83 12.16
N LEU A 264 -4.36 28.72 11.18
CA LEU A 264 -3.98 30.12 11.31
C LEU A 264 -4.89 30.87 12.29
N GLY A 265 -6.21 30.70 12.18
CA GLY A 265 -7.11 31.34 13.14
C GLY A 265 -6.99 30.76 14.56
N LEU A 266 -6.53 29.51 14.70
CA LEU A 266 -6.14 28.97 16.01
C LEU A 266 -4.93 29.73 16.56
N LEU A 267 -3.89 29.98 15.76
CA LEU A 267 -2.74 30.76 16.18
C LEU A 267 -3.15 32.19 16.58
N ASP A 268 -4.08 32.81 15.85
CA ASP A 268 -4.61 34.14 16.20
C ASP A 268 -5.33 34.15 17.58
N CYS A 269 -5.82 33.00 18.05
CA CYS A 269 -6.46 32.84 19.37
C CYS A 269 -5.47 32.51 20.52
N ILE A 270 -4.21 32.19 20.20
CA ILE A 270 -3.21 31.74 21.19
C ILE A 270 -2.33 32.92 21.63
N PRO A 271 -2.34 33.28 22.93
CA PRO A 271 -1.42 34.28 23.48
C PRO A 271 0.04 33.85 23.29
N GLY A 272 0.85 34.75 22.72
CA GLY A 272 2.27 34.50 22.45
C GLY A 272 2.55 33.79 21.13
N ALA A 273 1.52 33.34 20.40
CA ALA A 273 1.71 32.93 19.01
C ALA A 273 2.12 34.15 18.19
N ALA A 274 3.23 34.01 17.47
CA ALA A 274 3.74 35.03 16.58
C ALA A 274 4.43 34.36 15.38
N PRO A 275 4.56 35.03 14.24
CA PRO A 275 5.30 34.52 13.11
C PRO A 275 6.75 34.18 13.47
N ALA A 276 7.31 33.12 12.88
CA ALA A 276 8.72 32.82 13.02
C ALA A 276 9.58 34.04 12.64
N GLY A 277 10.44 34.50 13.56
CA GLY A 277 11.31 35.67 13.37
C GLY A 277 10.72 37.03 13.78
N ALA A 278 9.44 37.11 14.19
CA ALA A 278 8.85 38.34 14.72
C ALA A 278 9.37 38.70 16.14
N VAL A 279 9.98 37.73 16.84
CA VAL A 279 10.74 37.97 18.07
C VAL A 279 12.08 38.61 17.68
N ALA A 280 12.03 39.92 17.47
CA ALA A 280 13.12 40.75 16.95
C ALA A 280 14.45 40.55 17.71
N GLY A 281 15.47 40.03 17.02
CA GLY A 281 16.86 40.01 17.47
C GLY A 281 17.67 38.77 17.08
N ALA A 282 17.03 37.64 16.80
CA ALA A 282 17.74 36.41 16.44
C ALA A 282 17.77 36.22 14.92
N THR A 283 18.96 36.38 14.33
CA THR A 283 19.28 35.89 12.99
C THR A 283 18.78 34.45 12.86
N PRO A 284 18.06 34.07 11.80
CA PRO A 284 17.61 32.70 11.62
C PRO A 284 18.84 31.81 11.49
N ALA A 285 19.25 31.21 12.60
CA ALA A 285 20.16 30.09 12.59
C ALA A 285 19.48 29.02 11.71
N GLN A 286 20.23 28.55 10.72
CA GLN A 286 19.92 27.36 9.94
C GLN A 286 19.56 26.24 10.92
N ALA A 287 18.27 26.08 11.19
CA ALA A 287 17.76 24.95 11.93
C ALA A 287 17.98 23.71 11.04
N GLY A 288 19.05 22.98 11.34
CA GLY A 288 19.21 21.60 10.93
C GLY A 288 19.44 21.36 9.43
N HIS A 289 20.50 21.92 8.85
CA HIS A 289 21.25 21.10 7.89
C HIS A 289 21.95 20.03 8.74
N ALA A 290 21.25 18.91 8.97
CA ALA A 290 21.87 17.72 9.54
C ALA A 290 23.06 17.40 8.64
N THR A 291 24.26 17.70 9.12
CA THR A 291 25.49 17.32 8.44
C THR A 291 25.39 15.81 8.24
N PRO A 292 25.45 15.29 7.01
CA PRO A 292 25.52 13.86 6.82
C PRO A 292 26.80 13.42 7.54
N VAL A 293 26.65 12.72 8.66
CA VAL A 293 27.75 12.01 9.29
C VAL A 293 28.27 11.07 8.21
N HIS A 294 29.37 11.45 7.58
CA HIS A 294 30.22 10.54 6.83
C HIS A 294 30.67 9.48 7.84
N SER A 295 29.89 8.40 7.95
CA SER A 295 30.38 7.13 8.41
C SER A 295 31.41 6.67 7.39
N GLN A 296 32.63 7.17 7.61
CA GLN A 296 33.87 6.65 7.09
C GLN A 296 33.97 5.21 7.62
N VAL A 297 33.41 4.27 6.85
CA VAL A 297 33.67 2.85 7.03
C VAL A 297 35.10 2.65 6.57
N GLU A 298 36.03 2.71 7.51
CA GLU A 298 37.36 2.14 7.38
C GLU A 298 37.19 0.66 7.01
N ASN A 299 37.45 0.38 5.74
CA ASN A 299 37.55 -0.96 5.20
C ASN A 299 38.96 -1.46 5.56
N GLU A 300 39.14 -1.88 6.80
CA GLU A 300 40.35 -2.58 7.23
C GLU A 300 40.38 -3.97 6.57
N ASN A 301 41.16 -4.05 5.50
CA ASN A 301 41.63 -5.27 4.88
C ASN A 301 42.48 -6.07 5.90
N HIS A 302 41.85 -6.98 6.63
CA HIS A 302 42.58 -8.05 7.30
C HIS A 302 42.96 -9.13 6.27
N LEU A 303 44.24 -9.10 5.86
CA LEU A 303 44.95 -10.23 5.26
C LEU A 303 44.83 -11.44 6.21
N ILE A 304 44.21 -12.51 5.73
CA ILE A 304 44.39 -13.86 6.27
C ILE A 304 45.14 -14.66 5.20
N ALA A 305 46.30 -15.18 5.61
CA ALA A 305 47.22 -15.96 4.81
C ALA A 305 46.57 -17.27 4.31
N GLU A 306 46.69 -17.51 3.01
CA GLU A 306 46.40 -18.79 2.37
C GLU A 306 47.42 -19.85 2.82
N THR A 307 46.92 -21.00 3.26
CA THR A 307 47.67 -22.25 3.34
C THR A 307 47.02 -23.24 2.36
N PRO A 308 47.77 -23.92 1.49
CA PRO A 308 47.19 -24.77 0.44
C PRO A 308 46.75 -26.13 1.00
N PRO A 309 45.58 -26.67 0.59
CA PRO A 309 45.24 -28.05 0.87
C PRO A 309 45.84 -29.01 -0.18
N PRO A 310 46.10 -30.27 0.19
CA PRO A 310 46.70 -31.25 -0.69
C PRO A 310 45.71 -31.76 -1.75
N ALA A 311 46.28 -32.15 -2.89
CA ALA A 311 45.61 -32.84 -3.98
C ALA A 311 44.93 -34.12 -3.52
N ALA A 312 43.69 -34.33 -3.98
CA ALA A 312 43.02 -35.61 -3.98
C ALA A 312 42.31 -35.78 -5.32
N GLU A 313 42.67 -36.87 -5.99
CA GLU A 313 42.13 -37.42 -7.23
C GLU A 313 40.66 -37.85 -7.11
N ASP A 314 40.01 -37.87 -8.27
CA ASP A 314 38.97 -38.78 -8.76
C ASP A 314 37.66 -38.93 -7.97
N ASP A 315 36.54 -38.50 -8.57
CA ASP A 315 35.71 -39.45 -9.30
C ASP A 315 34.54 -38.78 -10.07
N GLU A 316 34.37 -39.29 -11.26
CA GLU A 316 33.55 -38.83 -12.37
C GLU A 316 32.10 -39.32 -12.24
N HIS A 317 31.21 -38.57 -11.59
CA HIS A 317 29.76 -38.81 -11.67
C HIS A 317 28.97 -37.49 -11.66
N LYS A 318 28.95 -36.78 -12.79
CA LYS A 318 28.06 -35.62 -13.02
C LYS A 318 27.44 -35.64 -14.41
N SER A 319 26.34 -36.37 -14.55
CA SER A 319 25.33 -36.11 -15.59
C SER A 319 24.03 -36.83 -15.24
N SER A 320 23.20 -36.26 -14.36
CA SER A 320 21.81 -36.73 -14.10
C SER A 320 21.03 -35.79 -13.18
N ALA A 321 21.68 -35.18 -12.17
CA ALA A 321 20.96 -34.43 -11.12
C ALA A 321 20.38 -33.06 -11.55
N MET A 322 20.83 -32.47 -12.67
CA MET A 322 20.29 -31.18 -13.14
C MET A 322 18.91 -31.27 -13.83
N SER A 323 18.48 -32.46 -14.26
CA SER A 323 17.19 -32.64 -14.95
C SER A 323 16.02 -32.79 -13.97
N THR A 324 16.25 -33.49 -12.85
CA THR A 324 15.20 -33.83 -11.88
C THR A 324 14.72 -32.61 -11.08
N LEU A 325 15.63 -31.70 -10.75
CA LEU A 325 15.32 -30.46 -10.03
C LEU A 325 14.50 -29.47 -10.88
N GLY A 326 14.74 -29.42 -12.19
CA GLY A 326 13.94 -28.63 -13.13
C GLY A 326 12.53 -29.18 -13.31
N PHE A 327 12.38 -30.51 -13.41
CA PHE A 327 11.07 -31.16 -13.51
C PHE A 327 10.20 -30.96 -12.26
N ILE A 328 10.80 -31.05 -11.06
CA ILE A 328 10.08 -30.81 -9.80
C ILE A 328 9.60 -29.35 -9.72
N GLY A 329 10.42 -28.39 -10.16
CA GLY A 329 10.03 -26.97 -10.22
C GLY A 329 8.84 -26.70 -11.15
N ILE A 330 8.83 -27.31 -12.35
CA ILE A 330 7.74 -27.17 -13.32
C ILE A 330 6.46 -27.86 -12.81
N ALA A 331 6.58 -29.05 -12.21
CA ALA A 331 5.45 -29.77 -11.64
C ALA A 331 4.79 -28.99 -10.49
N ILE A 332 5.58 -28.40 -9.59
CA ILE A 332 5.07 -27.57 -8.48
C ILE A 332 4.41 -26.29 -9.01
N ALA A 333 5.03 -25.63 -10.01
CA ALA A 333 4.44 -24.43 -10.63
C ALA A 333 3.13 -24.75 -11.37
N GLY A 334 3.08 -25.87 -12.09
CA GLY A 334 1.88 -26.36 -12.76
C GLY A 334 0.77 -26.72 -11.77
N LEU A 335 1.10 -27.42 -10.68
CA LEU A 335 0.14 -27.75 -9.62
C LEU A 335 -0.39 -26.49 -8.92
N ALA A 336 0.47 -25.52 -8.62
CA ALA A 336 0.04 -24.25 -8.00
C ALA A 336 -0.87 -23.43 -8.93
N LEU A 337 -0.58 -23.43 -10.23
CA LEU A 337 -1.40 -22.75 -11.24
C LEU A 337 -2.75 -23.46 -11.45
N LEU A 338 -2.74 -24.80 -11.45
CA LEU A 338 -3.94 -25.63 -11.53
C LEU A 338 -4.82 -25.47 -10.27
N LEU A 339 -4.23 -25.45 -9.07
CA LEU A 339 -4.92 -25.20 -7.81
C LEU A 339 -5.46 -23.77 -7.72
N GLY A 340 -4.76 -22.78 -8.29
CA GLY A 340 -5.25 -21.40 -8.38
C GLY A 340 -6.42 -21.24 -9.36
N LEU A 341 -6.31 -21.86 -10.53
CA LEU A 341 -7.35 -21.89 -11.57
C LEU A 341 -8.58 -22.67 -11.13
N LEU A 342 -8.40 -23.85 -10.53
CA LEU A 342 -9.50 -24.65 -9.99
C LEU A 342 -10.06 -23.99 -8.73
N GLY A 343 -9.24 -23.52 -7.79
CA GLY A 343 -9.74 -22.89 -6.56
C GLY A 343 -10.59 -21.65 -6.83
N TYR A 344 -10.07 -20.70 -7.62
CA TYR A 344 -10.79 -19.46 -7.93
C TYR A 344 -11.87 -19.67 -9.00
N GLY A 345 -11.55 -20.42 -10.05
CA GLY A 345 -12.48 -20.71 -11.14
C GLY A 345 -13.67 -21.57 -10.71
N SER A 346 -13.45 -22.58 -9.85
CA SER A 346 -14.55 -23.38 -9.31
C SER A 346 -15.43 -22.58 -8.36
N VAL A 347 -14.89 -21.69 -7.52
CA VAL A 347 -15.73 -20.85 -6.64
C VAL A 347 -16.52 -19.81 -7.43
N ALA A 348 -15.91 -19.17 -8.43
CA ALA A 348 -16.62 -18.28 -9.34
C ALA A 348 -17.69 -19.01 -10.18
N MET A 349 -17.39 -20.23 -10.63
CA MET A 349 -18.33 -21.08 -11.37
C MET A 349 -19.44 -21.61 -10.48
N ILE A 350 -19.18 -22.03 -9.24
CA ILE A 350 -20.19 -22.47 -8.28
C ILE A 350 -21.09 -21.29 -7.89
N ASN A 351 -20.54 -20.10 -7.67
CA ASN A 351 -21.34 -18.92 -7.38
C ASN A 351 -22.16 -18.48 -8.61
N GLY A 352 -21.59 -18.53 -9.81
CA GLY A 352 -22.31 -18.24 -11.04
C GLY A 352 -23.40 -19.25 -11.37
N VAL A 353 -23.13 -20.54 -11.20
CA VAL A 353 -24.10 -21.64 -11.37
C VAL A 353 -25.16 -21.58 -10.29
N GLY A 354 -24.80 -21.34 -9.04
CA GLY A 354 -25.76 -21.21 -7.95
C GLY A 354 -26.73 -20.04 -8.14
N MET A 355 -26.23 -18.88 -8.60
CA MET A 355 -27.09 -17.77 -8.99
C MET A 355 -27.96 -18.08 -10.22
N ALA A 356 -27.42 -18.77 -11.23
CA ALA A 356 -28.16 -19.14 -12.43
C ALA A 356 -29.20 -20.26 -12.21
N THR A 357 -29.03 -21.08 -11.16
CA THR A 357 -29.90 -22.22 -10.83
C THR A 357 -30.85 -21.95 -9.67
N GLY A 358 -30.85 -20.73 -9.11
CA GLY A 358 -31.71 -20.36 -7.98
C GLY A 358 -31.33 -21.05 -6.66
N LEU A 359 -30.07 -21.48 -6.52
CA LEU A 359 -29.51 -22.01 -5.27
C LEU A 359 -28.96 -20.90 -4.36
N SER A 360 -29.07 -19.63 -4.77
CA SER A 360 -28.85 -18.49 -3.89
C SER A 360 -30.00 -18.38 -2.89
N GLU A 361 -29.65 -18.14 -1.63
CA GLU A 361 -30.64 -17.78 -0.65
C GLU A 361 -31.15 -16.37 -0.96
N GLU A 362 -32.46 -16.24 -1.15
CA GLU A 362 -33.11 -14.94 -1.27
C GLU A 362 -32.98 -14.22 0.06
N ILE A 363 -32.36 -13.04 0.03
CA ILE A 363 -32.26 -12.16 1.18
C ILE A 363 -33.06 -10.89 0.92
N GLU A 364 -33.80 -10.47 1.95
CA GLU A 364 -34.40 -9.15 1.99
C GLU A 364 -33.37 -8.16 2.54
N VAL A 365 -32.96 -7.22 1.70
CA VAL A 365 -32.08 -6.11 2.08
C VAL A 365 -32.95 -4.89 2.38
N HIS A 366 -33.10 -4.55 3.65
CA HIS A 366 -33.80 -3.34 4.10
C HIS A 366 -32.88 -2.13 3.99
N ILE A 367 -33.24 -1.14 3.19
CA ILE A 367 -32.46 0.08 3.07
C ILE A 367 -32.71 0.96 4.29
N ILE A 368 -31.72 1.05 5.17
CA ILE A 368 -31.84 1.75 6.46
C ILE A 368 -31.37 3.21 6.40
N GLY A 369 -30.68 3.62 5.35
CA GLY A 369 -30.20 4.99 5.23
C GLY A 369 -29.51 5.30 3.91
N GLU A 370 -29.45 6.58 3.57
CA GLU A 370 -28.50 7.06 2.57
C GLU A 370 -27.09 6.89 3.13
N SER A 371 -26.20 6.31 2.33
CA SER A 371 -24.82 6.16 2.76
C SER A 371 -24.12 7.50 2.58
N ASP A 372 -23.62 8.07 3.67
CA ASP A 372 -22.61 9.14 3.63
C ASP A 372 -21.25 8.62 3.11
N TRP A 373 -21.20 7.38 2.60
CA TRP A 373 -20.02 6.75 2.04
C TRP A 373 -19.39 7.57 0.91
N ARG A 374 -20.18 8.40 0.21
CA ARG A 374 -19.67 9.39 -0.78
C ARG A 374 -18.78 10.48 -0.18
N ALA A 375 -18.85 10.74 1.13
CA ALA A 375 -18.00 11.74 1.78
C ALA A 375 -16.54 11.26 1.95
N HIS A 376 -16.30 9.95 1.93
CA HIS A 376 -14.94 9.39 1.95
C HIS A 376 -14.43 9.21 0.51
N ARG A 377 -13.86 10.30 -0.01
CA ARG A 377 -13.48 10.62 -1.41
C ARG A 377 -12.54 9.64 -2.14
N HIS A 378 -12.33 8.40 -1.66
CA HIS A 378 -11.38 7.43 -2.25
C HIS A 378 -11.91 6.00 -2.42
N SER A 379 -13.18 5.71 -2.13
CA SER A 379 -13.79 4.42 -2.48
C SER A 379 -14.57 4.56 -3.80
N SER A 380 -14.24 3.75 -4.81
CA SER A 380 -14.97 3.70 -6.09
C SER A 380 -16.31 2.96 -5.98
N ILE A 381 -16.75 2.58 -4.77
CA ILE A 381 -18.06 1.96 -4.54
C ILE A 381 -19.08 3.09 -4.45
N THR A 382 -19.88 3.25 -5.50
CA THR A 382 -21.00 4.20 -5.56
C THR A 382 -22.26 3.59 -4.93
N SER A 383 -22.15 2.91 -3.79
CA SER A 383 -23.35 2.61 -3.02
C SER A 383 -23.92 3.96 -2.58
N LYS A 384 -25.15 4.26 -2.98
CA LYS A 384 -25.85 5.48 -2.57
C LYS A 384 -26.54 5.25 -1.22
N PHE A 385 -26.80 3.99 -0.88
CA PHE A 385 -27.56 3.59 0.30
C PHE A 385 -26.83 2.49 1.08
N VAL A 386 -27.13 2.40 2.38
CA VAL A 386 -26.76 1.27 3.23
C VAL A 386 -28.01 0.42 3.45
N GLY A 387 -27.90 -0.86 3.14
CA GLY A 387 -28.90 -1.86 3.43
C GLY A 387 -28.47 -2.78 4.56
N GLU A 388 -29.44 -3.35 5.26
CA GLU A 388 -29.25 -4.42 6.24
C GLU A 388 -30.00 -5.67 5.79
N TYR A 389 -29.36 -6.83 5.91
CA TYR A 389 -30.00 -8.12 5.70
C TYR A 389 -29.70 -9.04 6.88
N THR A 390 -30.60 -9.98 7.15
CA THR A 390 -30.44 -10.93 8.27
C THR A 390 -30.31 -12.34 7.74
N VAL A 391 -29.21 -13.02 8.11
CA VAL A 391 -28.97 -14.44 7.81
C VAL A 391 -28.52 -15.10 9.10
N ASP A 392 -29.07 -16.28 9.40
CA ASP A 392 -28.78 -17.04 10.62
C ASP A 392 -28.92 -16.24 11.93
N GLY A 393 -29.90 -15.32 11.97
CA GLY A 393 -30.15 -14.47 13.14
C GLY A 393 -29.10 -13.40 13.39
N ARG A 394 -28.20 -13.14 12.42
CA ARG A 394 -27.22 -12.04 12.46
C ARG A 394 -27.54 -11.02 11.38
N THR A 395 -27.52 -9.75 11.76
CA THR A 395 -27.74 -8.62 10.83
C THR A 395 -26.41 -8.16 10.25
N HIS A 396 -26.34 -8.08 8.93
CA HIS A 396 -25.17 -7.66 8.17
C HIS A 396 -25.51 -6.39 7.38
N GLN A 397 -24.53 -5.49 7.27
CA GLN A 397 -24.66 -4.27 6.46
C GLN A 397 -24.02 -4.45 5.09
N VAL A 398 -24.70 -3.98 4.05
CA VAL A 398 -24.25 -4.02 2.66
C VAL A 398 -24.47 -2.68 1.98
N GLY A 399 -23.55 -2.29 1.10
CA GLY A 399 -23.73 -1.10 0.26
C GLY A 399 -24.67 -1.42 -0.90
N VAL A 400 -25.71 -0.59 -1.09
CA VAL A 400 -26.68 -0.74 -2.17
C VAL A 400 -26.59 0.45 -3.13
N SER A 401 -26.57 0.19 -4.44
CA SER A 401 -26.38 1.20 -5.47
C SER A 401 -27.65 2.01 -5.80
N SER A 402 -28.84 1.46 -5.53
CA SER A 402 -30.15 2.05 -5.83
C SER A 402 -31.21 1.69 -4.77
N GLY A 403 -32.30 2.46 -4.73
CA GLY A 403 -33.43 2.31 -3.80
C GLY A 403 -33.73 3.60 -3.04
N GLU A 404 -34.65 3.56 -2.08
CA GLU A 404 -34.98 4.64 -1.14
C GLU A 404 -34.92 4.12 0.31
N VAL A 405 -34.72 5.02 1.27
CA VAL A 405 -34.71 4.62 2.69
C VAL A 405 -36.08 4.10 3.09
N GLY A 406 -36.14 2.87 3.58
CA GLY A 406 -37.35 2.12 3.86
C GLY A 406 -37.71 1.08 2.80
N ASP A 407 -37.05 1.08 1.64
CA ASP A 407 -37.24 0.05 0.62
C ASP A 407 -36.70 -1.30 1.11
N VAL A 408 -37.36 -2.37 0.69
CA VAL A 408 -36.87 -3.74 0.81
C VAL A 408 -36.50 -4.20 -0.58
N ILE A 409 -35.22 -4.50 -0.79
CA ILE A 409 -34.71 -5.02 -2.06
C ILE A 409 -34.44 -6.50 -1.88
N GLU A 410 -35.10 -7.31 -2.70
CA GLU A 410 -34.79 -8.72 -2.84
C GLU A 410 -33.42 -8.87 -3.52
N GLY A 411 -32.48 -9.50 -2.81
CA GLY A 411 -31.15 -9.80 -3.29
C GLY A 411 -30.86 -11.30 -3.21
N ASN A 412 -29.87 -11.75 -3.97
CA ASN A 412 -29.40 -13.13 -3.92
C ASN A 412 -27.99 -13.15 -3.33
N LEU A 413 -27.79 -13.87 -2.22
CA LEU A 413 -26.44 -14.12 -1.72
C LEU A 413 -25.75 -15.19 -2.57
N PRO A 414 -24.46 -15.00 -2.92
CA PRO A 414 -23.70 -16.09 -3.51
C PRO A 414 -23.65 -17.28 -2.53
N PRO A 415 -23.85 -18.52 -3.00
CA PRO A 415 -23.97 -19.71 -2.15
C PRO A 415 -22.70 -20.06 -1.37
N LEU A 416 -21.55 -19.48 -1.73
CA LEU A 416 -20.30 -19.62 -0.98
C LEU A 416 -19.77 -18.24 -0.55
N PRO A 417 -19.67 -17.96 0.77
CA PRO A 417 -19.01 -16.75 1.25
C PRO A 417 -17.52 -16.80 0.89
N ILE A 418 -17.05 -15.80 0.15
CA ILE A 418 -15.65 -15.66 -0.30
C ILE A 418 -14.66 -15.64 0.88
N GLU A 419 -15.16 -15.33 2.08
CA GLU A 419 -14.43 -15.34 3.35
C GLU A 419 -13.79 -16.70 3.68
N TRP A 420 -14.37 -17.82 3.22
CA TRP A 420 -13.82 -19.17 3.40
C TRP A 420 -12.48 -19.40 2.68
N LEU A 421 -12.14 -18.56 1.69
CA LEU A 421 -10.86 -18.60 0.98
C LEU A 421 -9.78 -17.71 1.62
N GLY A 422 -10.05 -17.10 2.79
CA GLY A 422 -9.11 -16.21 3.48
C GLY A 422 -8.99 -14.82 2.85
N PHE A 423 -9.91 -14.46 1.94
CA PHE A 423 -10.06 -13.09 1.45
C PHE A 423 -11.00 -12.33 2.40
N HIS A 424 -10.47 -11.34 3.11
CA HIS A 424 -11.30 -10.37 3.82
C HIS A 424 -11.83 -9.33 2.82
N TYR A 425 -13.09 -8.93 2.96
CA TYR A 425 -13.76 -7.87 2.18
C TYR A 425 -13.11 -6.46 2.32
N ASP A 426 -11.97 -6.35 3.01
CA ASP A 426 -11.33 -5.09 3.38
C ASP A 426 -10.50 -4.42 2.25
N GLU A 427 -10.32 -5.06 1.08
CA GLU A 427 -9.70 -4.43 -0.10
C GLU A 427 -10.66 -4.47 -1.30
N PRO A 428 -11.14 -3.31 -1.82
CA PRO A 428 -12.00 -3.29 -2.98
C PRO A 428 -11.27 -3.85 -4.21
N THR A 429 -11.83 -4.89 -4.81
CA THR A 429 -11.55 -5.24 -6.20
C THR A 429 -12.14 -4.13 -7.07
N THR A 430 -11.33 -3.09 -7.34
CA THR A 430 -11.74 -1.96 -8.18
C THR A 430 -12.21 -2.44 -9.55
N ASP A 431 -13.41 -2.00 -9.96
CA ASP A 431 -14.09 -2.29 -11.24
C ASP A 431 -13.27 -2.01 -12.51
N THR A 432 -12.14 -1.34 -12.41
CA THR A 432 -11.37 -0.90 -13.60
C THR A 432 -10.59 -2.01 -14.30
N ASN A 433 -10.47 -3.22 -13.72
CA ASN A 433 -9.60 -4.28 -14.23
C ASN A 433 -10.23 -5.70 -14.18
N TRP A 434 -11.53 -5.84 -14.42
CA TRP A 434 -12.21 -7.16 -14.49
C TRP A 434 -11.63 -8.11 -15.54
N TRP A 435 -10.87 -7.61 -16.52
CA TRP A 435 -10.21 -8.37 -17.59
C TRP A 435 -8.81 -8.91 -17.20
N GLU A 436 -8.21 -8.44 -16.10
CA GLU A 436 -6.87 -8.89 -15.66
C GLU A 436 -6.78 -10.39 -15.30
N PRO A 437 -7.77 -11.00 -14.62
CA PRO A 437 -7.76 -12.45 -14.40
C PRO A 437 -7.67 -13.22 -15.72
N TYR A 438 -8.37 -12.78 -16.75
CA TYR A 438 -8.35 -13.40 -18.08
C TYR A 438 -6.98 -13.28 -18.76
N LEU A 439 -6.24 -12.20 -18.55
CA LEU A 439 -4.84 -12.11 -19.01
C LEU A 439 -3.92 -13.11 -18.31
N TYR A 440 -4.10 -13.34 -17.01
CA TYR A 440 -3.30 -14.34 -16.30
C TYR A 440 -3.65 -15.76 -16.74
N ILE A 441 -4.92 -16.04 -17.03
CA ILE A 441 -5.36 -17.30 -17.61
C ILE A 441 -4.74 -17.48 -19.00
N LEU A 442 -4.81 -16.45 -19.86
CA LEU A 442 -4.22 -16.47 -21.20
C LEU A 442 -2.71 -16.68 -21.14
N ALA A 443 -2.00 -15.94 -20.26
CA ALA A 443 -0.57 -16.12 -20.04
C ALA A 443 -0.24 -17.52 -19.49
N GLY A 444 -1.07 -18.07 -18.60
CA GLY A 444 -0.95 -19.43 -18.09
C GLY A 444 -1.10 -20.48 -19.20
N VAL A 445 -2.10 -20.34 -20.06
CA VAL A 445 -2.33 -21.21 -21.23
C VAL A 445 -1.17 -21.12 -22.22
N VAL A 446 -0.68 -19.92 -22.49
CA VAL A 446 0.48 -19.72 -23.37
C VAL A 446 1.72 -20.37 -22.78
N CYS A 447 2.06 -20.10 -21.51
CA CYS A 447 3.20 -20.72 -20.85
C CYS A 447 3.07 -22.25 -20.81
N PHE A 448 1.88 -22.78 -20.50
CA PHE A 448 1.64 -24.22 -20.52
C PHE A 448 1.84 -24.80 -21.93
N GLY A 449 1.34 -24.14 -22.98
CA GLY A 449 1.56 -24.53 -24.36
C GLY A 449 3.05 -24.51 -24.75
N LEU A 450 3.78 -23.46 -24.37
CA LEU A 450 5.21 -23.32 -24.69
C LEU A 450 6.09 -24.37 -23.97
N PHE A 451 5.74 -24.79 -22.75
CA PHE A 451 6.59 -25.70 -21.96
C PHE A 451 6.12 -27.15 -21.94
N ALA A 452 4.81 -27.42 -21.90
CA ALA A 452 4.29 -28.78 -21.79
C ALA A 452 4.27 -29.51 -23.13
N VAL A 453 4.00 -28.81 -24.24
CA VAL A 453 3.88 -29.42 -25.57
C VAL A 453 5.21 -29.98 -26.08
N PRO A 454 6.36 -29.28 -25.98
CA PRO A 454 7.64 -29.84 -26.42
C PRO A 454 8.09 -31.03 -25.57
N ILE A 455 7.86 -30.98 -24.24
CA ILE A 455 8.18 -32.09 -23.34
C ILE A 455 7.32 -33.31 -23.66
N TRP A 456 6.06 -33.10 -24.01
CA TRP A 456 5.14 -34.19 -24.37
C TRP A 456 5.50 -34.80 -25.73
N LEU A 457 5.79 -33.98 -26.74
CA LEU A 457 6.24 -34.42 -28.07
C LEU A 457 7.56 -35.19 -27.99
N GLY A 458 8.56 -34.70 -27.25
CA GLY A 458 9.84 -35.40 -27.07
C GLY A 458 9.75 -36.72 -26.28
N ARG A 459 8.63 -36.96 -25.57
CA ARG A 459 8.37 -38.21 -24.84
C ARG A 459 7.60 -39.24 -25.66
N ALA A 460 6.85 -38.80 -26.68
CA ALA A 460 6.18 -39.68 -27.63
C ALA A 460 7.22 -40.40 -28.51
N ASP A 461 8.21 -39.66 -29.02
CA ASP A 461 9.25 -40.21 -29.92
C ASP A 461 10.09 -41.32 -29.26
N ARG A 462 10.39 -41.19 -27.96
CA ARG A 462 11.16 -42.22 -27.23
C ARG A 462 10.41 -43.53 -27.03
N LYS A 463 9.07 -43.52 -27.03
CA LYS A 463 8.30 -44.76 -26.92
C LYS A 463 8.33 -45.54 -28.23
N ASP A 464 8.35 -44.84 -29.36
CA ASP A 464 8.41 -45.47 -30.68
C ASP A 464 9.82 -46.04 -30.95
N MET A 465 10.87 -45.36 -30.46
CA MET A 465 12.23 -45.93 -30.49
C MET A 465 12.43 -47.12 -29.54
N ALA A 466 11.81 -47.12 -28.36
CA ALA A 466 11.88 -48.25 -27.44
C ALA A 466 11.15 -49.50 -27.98
N ALA A 467 10.05 -49.30 -28.72
CA ALA A 467 9.35 -50.38 -29.42
C ALA A 467 10.18 -50.94 -30.59
N ALA A 468 10.84 -50.09 -31.37
CA ALA A 468 11.69 -50.52 -32.48
C ALA A 468 12.96 -51.28 -32.03
N ALA A 469 13.50 -50.95 -30.85
CA ALA A 469 14.66 -51.64 -30.28
C ALA A 469 14.33 -53.06 -29.78
N GLN A 470 13.07 -53.33 -29.41
CA GLN A 470 12.64 -54.67 -28.96
C GLN A 470 12.50 -55.67 -30.11
N ASP A 471 12.20 -55.22 -31.33
CA ASP A 471 12.08 -56.08 -32.52
C ASP A 471 13.44 -56.45 -33.16
N SER A 472 14.53 -55.82 -32.71
CA SER A 472 15.87 -56.03 -33.28
C SER A 472 16.76 -56.99 -32.47
N ALA A 473 16.23 -57.61 -31.40
CA ALA A 473 16.99 -58.57 -30.61
C ALA A 473 17.26 -59.85 -31.42
N PRO A 474 18.53 -60.21 -31.70
CA PRO A 474 18.86 -61.40 -32.49
C PRO A 474 18.42 -62.65 -31.73
N GLY A 475 17.54 -63.44 -32.36
CA GLY A 475 16.98 -64.65 -31.79
C GLY A 475 18.05 -65.63 -31.31
N GLU A 476 17.87 -66.13 -30.09
CA GLU A 476 18.71 -67.16 -29.48
C GLU A 476 18.80 -68.41 -30.39
N PRO A 477 20.00 -68.96 -30.61
CA PRO A 477 20.17 -70.19 -31.36
C PRO A 477 19.53 -71.37 -30.61
N SER A 478 18.47 -71.93 -31.20
CA SER A 478 17.77 -73.13 -30.74
C SER A 478 18.72 -74.31 -30.63
N THR A 479 18.97 -74.76 -29.40
CA THR A 479 19.64 -76.04 -29.12
C THR A 479 18.59 -77.16 -29.20
N ARG A 480 18.82 -78.10 -30.11
CA ARG A 480 17.99 -79.29 -30.35
C ARG A 480 18.62 -80.49 -29.63
N PRO A 481 17.92 -81.22 -28.74
CA PRO A 481 18.40 -82.51 -28.27
C PRO A 481 17.85 -83.64 -29.16
N GLU A 482 18.67 -84.70 -29.32
CA GLU A 482 18.33 -85.97 -29.97
C GLU A 482 17.35 -86.83 -29.16
#